data_AF-A0A2S8RGD6-F1
#
_entry.id   AF-A0A2S8RGD6-F1
#
_cell.length_a   1.000
_cell.length_b   1.000
_cell.length_c   1.000
_cell.angle_alpha   90.00
_cell.angle_beta   90.00
_cell.angle_gamma   90.00
#
_symmetry.space_group_name_H-M   'P 1'
#
loop_
_entity.id
_entity.type
_entity.pdbx_description
1 polymer ?
#
loop_
_entity_poly.entity_id
_entity_poly.type
_entity_poly.pdbx_seq_one_letter_code
_entity_poly.pdbx_strand_id
1 'polypeptide(L)'
;MNVLKPHLQSTVFTLLERNKSQRQIQRLTGIDRKTIRRYQAMFESEKSASANSPMVTTGSETAVTQTPPPPRPPATNGSSKTTTFNFARSASEPHREWIEQQVRLRRNAQAIYQDLVDQFAFTASYESVKRFVRALRHIDPEQFDRLAFAPGEEAQVDYGEGALTRDPETGRYRRPRLFVMTLRYSRRSFRRVVWKSSKQVWAQLHEEAFRYFGGAVSYVVLDNLREGVITPDLYEPEINRLYEAMLGHYGVVADPARVRDPNRKGTVENAIQHTQGTALAGRRFESLEAQNEFLMHWEANWAAKRIHGSTRRQVEAMFQEERPHLRPLPTTGFRYFTEVVRTVWDDTTVNIDRSNYAARPAPIGSLVSVRIYDSTIEIRDRRTQALLRTHPRALQAGSLELPEDERPFNPSRQSAFLLASAGDIGPQTKVLCQHMFDSEGRVGHRAMWGIVGLAKKYPARLVEQACDHALRHHVYRYKQVRAIVERLFEQALERLDQAPQLELPLTQDHPLIRPAAEYGELFTLGAQHGAEPQPPTGDTQA
;
A
#
# COMPACT_ATOMS: atom_id res chain seq x y z
N MET A 1 33.39 45.59 -24.13
CA MET A 1 34.00 46.47 -23.10
C MET A 1 35.48 46.13 -23.01
N ASN A 2 36.38 47.07 -23.31
CA ASN A 2 37.83 46.83 -23.15
C ASN A 2 38.17 46.79 -21.66
N VAL A 3 38.48 45.59 -21.16
CA VAL A 3 38.93 45.35 -19.78
C VAL A 3 40.45 45.59 -19.74
N LEU A 4 40.92 46.32 -18.73
CA LEU A 4 42.35 46.63 -18.56
C LEU A 4 43.13 45.33 -18.29
N LYS A 5 44.37 45.20 -18.80
CA LYS A 5 45.18 43.99 -18.57
C LYS A 5 45.44 43.76 -17.06
N PRO A 6 45.48 42.51 -16.54
CA PRO A 6 45.55 42.23 -15.10
C PRO A 6 46.71 42.90 -14.34
N HIS A 7 47.90 43.01 -14.96
CA HIS A 7 49.05 43.69 -14.35
C HIS A 7 48.84 45.20 -14.19
N LEU A 8 48.15 45.84 -15.15
CA LEU A 8 47.80 47.26 -15.08
C LEU A 8 46.70 47.50 -14.04
N GLN A 9 45.78 46.56 -13.86
CA GLN A 9 44.77 46.64 -12.79
C GLN A 9 45.44 46.63 -11.41
N SER A 10 46.34 45.68 -11.19
CA SER A 10 47.11 45.56 -9.94
C SER A 10 47.92 46.82 -9.65
N THR A 11 48.55 47.39 -10.69
CA THR A 11 49.30 48.66 -10.59
C THR A 11 48.38 49.83 -10.20
N VAL A 12 47.20 49.94 -10.82
CA VAL A 12 46.22 51.00 -10.51
C VAL A 12 45.70 50.86 -9.09
N PHE A 13 45.35 49.64 -8.63
CA PHE A 13 44.91 49.40 -7.26
C PHE A 13 45.99 49.71 -6.23
N THR A 14 47.24 49.33 -6.48
CA THR A 14 48.39 49.66 -5.60
C THR A 14 48.59 51.18 -5.48
N LEU A 15 48.40 51.93 -6.58
CA LEU A 15 48.51 53.39 -6.55
C LEU A 15 47.32 54.06 -5.85
N LEU A 16 46.12 53.47 -5.94
CA LEU A 16 44.93 53.91 -5.22
C LEU A 16 45.06 53.66 -3.71
N GLU A 17 45.59 52.52 -3.29
CA GLU A 17 45.93 52.24 -1.88
C GLU A 17 46.89 53.26 -1.29
N ARG A 18 47.85 53.74 -2.10
CA ARG A 18 48.81 54.79 -1.72
C ARG A 18 48.25 56.21 -1.84
N ASN A 19 46.92 56.37 -1.93
CA ASN A 19 46.20 57.65 -2.01
C ASN A 19 46.69 58.59 -3.14
N LYS A 20 47.17 58.04 -4.27
CA LYS A 20 47.57 58.86 -5.42
C LYS A 20 46.34 59.37 -6.17
N SER A 21 46.36 60.64 -6.56
CA SER A 21 45.26 61.23 -7.34
C SER A 21 45.14 60.64 -8.74
N GLN A 22 43.93 60.65 -9.33
CA GLN A 22 43.69 60.16 -10.70
C GLN A 22 44.64 60.79 -11.74
N ARG A 23 45.01 62.06 -11.58
CA ARG A 23 45.97 62.77 -12.46
C ARG A 23 47.38 62.21 -12.33
N GLN A 24 47.80 61.84 -11.12
CA GLN A 24 49.11 61.27 -10.87
C GLN A 24 49.20 59.82 -11.39
N ILE A 25 48.12 59.05 -11.25
CA ILE A 25 48.03 57.69 -11.80
C ILE A 25 48.08 57.73 -13.33
N GLN A 26 47.38 58.65 -13.98
CA GLN A 26 47.46 58.84 -15.43
C GLN A 26 48.89 59.16 -15.88
N ARG A 27 49.59 60.06 -15.17
CA ARG A 27 50.96 60.44 -15.52
C ARG A 27 51.96 59.28 -15.38
N LEU A 28 51.76 58.40 -14.41
CA LEU A 28 52.65 57.26 -14.14
C LEU A 28 52.36 56.04 -15.03
N THR A 29 51.10 55.82 -15.43
CA THR A 29 50.67 54.59 -16.11
C THR A 29 50.26 54.80 -17.57
N GLY A 30 50.05 56.04 -18.01
CA GLY A 30 49.53 56.36 -19.35
C GLY A 30 48.05 56.00 -19.55
N ILE A 31 47.36 55.51 -18.52
CA ILE A 31 45.97 55.06 -18.62
C ILE A 31 45.01 56.25 -18.58
N ASP A 32 43.98 56.23 -19.43
CA ASP A 32 42.96 57.29 -19.48
C ASP A 32 42.19 57.44 -18.15
N ARG A 33 41.90 58.69 -17.78
CA ARG A 33 41.24 59.05 -16.52
C ARG A 33 39.85 58.45 -16.37
N LYS A 34 39.10 58.22 -17.46
CA LYS A 34 37.77 57.57 -17.38
C LYS A 34 37.90 56.12 -16.95
N THR A 35 38.96 55.44 -17.40
CA THR A 35 39.25 54.06 -17.00
C THR A 35 39.70 54.00 -15.55
N ILE A 36 40.62 54.88 -15.12
CA ILE A 36 41.07 54.96 -13.72
C ILE A 36 39.88 55.21 -12.78
N ARG A 37 38.97 56.13 -13.13
CA ARG A 37 37.76 56.42 -12.34
C ARG A 37 36.85 55.19 -12.17
N ARG A 38 36.70 54.36 -13.20
CA ARG A 38 35.90 53.13 -13.13
C ARG A 38 36.52 52.13 -12.16
N TYR A 39 37.84 51.93 -12.24
CA TYR A 39 38.56 51.02 -11.34
C TYR A 39 38.63 51.56 -9.91
N GLN A 40 38.66 52.88 -9.71
CA GLN A 40 38.54 53.49 -8.40
C GLN A 40 37.18 53.21 -7.75
N ALA A 41 36.08 53.31 -8.49
CA ALA A 41 34.75 52.96 -7.97
C ALA A 41 34.65 51.48 -7.57
N MET A 42 35.29 50.58 -8.35
CA MET A 42 35.40 49.16 -7.99
C MET A 42 36.22 48.96 -6.71
N PHE A 43 37.38 49.61 -6.60
CA PHE A 43 38.23 49.55 -5.41
C PHE A 43 37.52 50.07 -4.14
N GLU A 44 36.77 51.17 -4.25
CA GLU A 44 35.99 51.72 -3.13
C GLU A 44 34.86 50.78 -2.72
N SER A 45 34.21 50.11 -3.68
CA SER A 45 33.17 49.10 -3.39
C SER A 45 33.72 47.85 -2.71
N GLU A 46 34.92 47.39 -3.07
CA GLU A 46 35.59 46.25 -2.44
C GLU A 46 36.08 46.61 -1.03
N LYS A 47 36.61 47.82 -0.83
CA LYS A 47 37.06 48.29 0.49
C LYS A 47 35.89 48.48 1.47
N SER A 48 34.73 48.94 0.98
CA SER A 48 33.52 49.07 1.80
C SER A 48 32.86 47.71 2.10
N ALA A 49 33.01 46.72 1.22
CA ALA A 49 32.61 45.34 1.51
C ALA A 49 33.52 44.66 2.57
N SER A 50 34.83 44.96 2.55
CA SER A 50 35.79 44.44 3.53
C SER A 50 35.68 45.06 4.93
N ALA A 51 35.07 46.24 5.08
CA ALA A 51 34.89 46.92 6.36
C ALA A 51 33.68 46.42 7.18
N ASN A 52 32.78 45.62 6.57
CA ASN A 52 31.54 45.14 7.22
C ASN A 52 31.59 43.66 7.63
N SER A 53 32.77 43.08 7.84
CA SER A 53 32.92 41.71 8.35
C SER A 53 33.65 41.69 9.69
N PRO A 54 33.07 41.16 10.79
CA PRO A 54 33.81 40.99 12.04
C PRO A 54 34.77 39.80 11.89
N MET A 55 36.06 40.06 12.04
CA MET A 55 37.13 39.05 12.13
C MET A 55 36.93 38.16 13.36
N VAL A 56 36.95 36.84 13.18
CA VAL A 56 37.14 35.85 14.25
C VAL A 56 38.59 35.36 14.20
N THR A 57 39.28 35.56 15.32
CA THR A 57 40.66 35.17 15.59
C THR A 57 40.76 33.66 15.88
N THR A 58 41.84 33.07 15.38
CA THR A 58 42.28 31.68 15.58
C THR A 58 42.59 31.38 17.06
N GLY A 59 42.05 30.28 17.58
CA GLY A 59 42.42 29.70 18.88
C GLY A 59 41.85 28.30 19.04
N SER A 60 42.71 27.34 19.36
CA SER A 60 42.44 25.89 19.40
C SER A 60 41.72 25.40 20.66
N GLU A 61 41.10 24.23 20.50
CA GLU A 61 40.76 23.16 21.48
C GLU A 61 39.46 23.17 22.32
N THR A 62 38.71 22.09 22.06
CA THR A 62 37.88 21.22 22.95
C THR A 62 36.49 21.64 23.49
N ALA A 63 35.52 20.82 23.05
CA ALA A 63 34.49 20.13 23.85
C ALA A 63 33.08 20.77 24.07
N VAL A 64 32.09 20.07 23.49
CA VAL A 64 30.66 19.91 23.84
C VAL A 64 29.75 21.16 23.80
N THR A 65 28.73 21.15 22.92
CA THR A 65 27.29 20.99 23.27
C THR A 65 26.42 21.31 22.04
N GLN A 66 25.55 20.37 21.68
CA GLN A 66 24.48 20.56 20.71
C GLN A 66 23.49 21.62 21.21
N THR A 67 23.36 22.73 20.49
CA THR A 67 22.13 23.53 20.52
C THR A 67 21.88 24.05 19.10
N PRO A 68 20.75 23.72 18.45
CA PRO A 68 20.39 24.35 17.19
C PRO A 68 20.14 25.85 17.41
N PRO A 69 20.51 26.74 16.47
CA PRO A 69 20.23 28.16 16.61
C PRO A 69 18.70 28.40 16.66
N PRO A 70 18.22 29.40 17.42
CA PRO A 70 16.80 29.67 17.52
C PRO A 70 16.21 30.03 16.14
N PRO A 71 14.94 29.68 15.89
CA PRO A 71 14.28 29.97 14.62
C PRO A 71 14.25 31.48 14.39
N ARG A 72 14.87 31.93 13.29
CA ARG A 72 14.79 33.31 12.84
C ARG A 72 13.32 33.63 12.54
N PRO A 73 12.73 34.72 13.05
CA PRO A 73 11.35 35.07 12.75
C PRO A 73 11.16 35.27 11.24
N PRO A 74 9.99 34.95 10.68
CA PRO A 74 9.70 35.17 9.27
C PRO A 74 9.93 36.64 8.95
N ALA A 75 10.76 36.92 7.94
CA ALA A 75 10.98 38.26 7.47
C ALA A 75 9.61 38.89 7.11
N THR A 76 9.29 40.01 7.76
CA THR A 76 8.15 40.85 7.40
C THR A 76 8.20 41.14 5.91
N ASN A 77 7.10 40.83 5.22
CA ASN A 77 6.85 41.08 3.80
C ASN A 77 7.45 42.42 3.35
N GLY A 78 8.65 42.38 2.78
CA GLY A 78 9.18 43.48 2.01
C GLY A 78 8.28 43.63 0.80
N SER A 79 7.55 44.74 0.75
CA SER A 79 6.76 45.18 -0.42
C SER A 79 7.47 44.81 -1.71
N SER A 80 6.86 43.93 -2.49
CA SER A 80 7.29 43.60 -3.84
C SER A 80 7.40 44.92 -4.61
N LYS A 81 8.62 45.32 -4.97
CA LYS A 81 8.83 46.45 -5.86
C LYS A 81 8.31 46.03 -7.23
N THR A 82 7.06 46.37 -7.52
CA THR A 82 6.46 46.22 -8.85
C THR A 82 7.39 46.87 -9.87
N THR A 83 7.99 46.05 -10.73
CA THR A 83 8.71 46.55 -11.90
C THR A 83 7.70 47.28 -12.78
N THR A 84 7.63 48.61 -12.68
CA THR A 84 6.77 49.44 -13.53
C THR A 84 7.36 49.48 -14.94
N PHE A 85 6.90 48.57 -15.79
CA PHE A 85 7.12 48.70 -17.23
C PHE A 85 6.54 50.05 -17.68
N ASN A 86 7.36 50.89 -18.33
CA ASN A 86 6.93 52.20 -18.78
C ASN A 86 6.05 52.05 -20.02
N PHE A 87 4.75 51.82 -19.79
CA PHE A 87 3.76 51.64 -20.85
C PHE A 87 3.19 52.95 -21.38
N ALA A 88 3.66 54.12 -20.91
CA ALA A 88 3.12 55.44 -21.27
C ALA A 88 3.18 55.74 -22.79
N ARG A 89 3.88 54.92 -23.59
CA ARG A 89 3.94 55.00 -25.07
C ARG A 89 3.22 53.85 -25.79
N SER A 90 2.55 52.96 -25.08
CA SER A 90 1.83 51.83 -25.69
C SER A 90 0.48 52.31 -26.21
N ALA A 91 0.15 51.96 -27.45
CA ALA A 91 -1.20 52.19 -27.99
C ALA A 91 -2.29 51.48 -27.17
N SER A 92 -1.93 50.43 -26.43
CA SER A 92 -2.82 49.68 -25.53
C SER A 92 -3.03 50.34 -24.15
N GLU A 93 -2.33 51.43 -23.85
CA GLU A 93 -2.42 52.14 -22.56
C GLU A 93 -3.81 52.75 -22.27
N PRO A 94 -4.51 53.37 -23.24
CA PRO A 94 -5.86 53.92 -23.02
C PRO A 94 -6.89 52.85 -22.62
N HIS A 95 -6.66 51.59 -22.99
CA HIS A 95 -7.54 50.47 -22.67
C HIS A 95 -7.00 49.59 -21.52
N ARG A 96 -6.04 50.09 -20.74
CA ARG A 96 -5.38 49.35 -19.66
C ARG A 96 -6.36 48.66 -18.73
N GLU A 97 -7.29 49.41 -18.15
CA GLU A 97 -8.21 48.89 -17.12
C GLU A 97 -9.05 47.73 -17.65
N TRP A 98 -9.53 47.85 -18.88
CA TRP A 98 -10.29 46.80 -19.55
C TRP A 98 -9.41 45.58 -19.86
N ILE A 99 -8.19 45.78 -20.39
CA ILE A 99 -7.25 44.69 -20.66
C ILE A 99 -6.88 43.95 -19.35
N GLU A 100 -6.66 44.68 -18.25
CA GLU A 100 -6.38 44.10 -16.94
C GLU A 100 -7.54 43.23 -16.44
N GLN A 101 -8.79 43.67 -16.61
CA GLN A 101 -9.97 42.87 -16.29
C GLN A 101 -10.03 41.59 -17.14
N GLN A 102 -9.80 41.68 -18.45
CA GLN A 102 -9.81 40.50 -19.33
C GLN A 102 -8.64 39.53 -19.04
N VAL A 103 -7.49 40.05 -18.62
CA VAL A 103 -6.35 39.25 -18.17
C VAL A 103 -6.67 38.53 -16.85
N ARG A 104 -7.36 39.19 -15.91
CA ARG A 104 -7.86 38.56 -14.67
C ARG A 104 -8.86 37.44 -14.96
N LEU A 105 -9.68 37.59 -16.01
CA LEU A 105 -10.56 36.53 -16.54
C LEU A 105 -9.81 35.42 -17.31
N ARG A 106 -8.47 35.42 -17.30
CA ARG A 106 -7.60 34.43 -17.97
C ARG A 106 -7.82 34.30 -19.50
N ARG A 107 -8.41 35.30 -20.16
CA ARG A 107 -8.63 35.27 -21.61
C ARG A 107 -7.30 35.30 -22.38
N ASN A 108 -7.26 34.70 -23.57
CA ASN A 108 -6.05 34.72 -24.37
C ASN A 108 -5.81 36.12 -24.99
N ALA A 109 -4.55 36.47 -25.28
CA ALA A 109 -4.22 37.80 -25.79
C ALA A 109 -4.88 38.11 -27.15
N GLN A 110 -5.22 37.06 -27.92
CA GLN A 110 -5.84 37.19 -29.22
C GLN A 110 -7.34 37.55 -29.14
N ALA A 111 -8.10 36.96 -28.20
CA ALA A 111 -9.48 37.36 -27.95
C ALA A 111 -9.56 38.77 -27.36
N ILE A 112 -8.62 39.14 -26.49
CA ILE A 112 -8.50 40.51 -25.97
C ILE A 112 -8.26 41.50 -27.14
N TYR A 113 -7.42 41.14 -28.11
CA TYR A 113 -7.18 41.97 -29.28
C TYR A 113 -8.42 42.09 -30.20
N GLN A 114 -9.12 40.99 -30.47
CA GLN A 114 -10.33 40.99 -31.31
C GLN A 114 -11.41 41.91 -30.72
N ASP A 115 -11.71 41.75 -29.43
CA ASP A 115 -12.69 42.58 -28.73
C ASP A 115 -12.26 44.06 -28.64
N LEU A 116 -10.95 44.35 -28.57
CA LEU A 116 -10.43 45.72 -28.65
C LEU A 116 -10.68 46.35 -30.02
N VAL A 117 -10.49 45.59 -31.10
CA VAL A 117 -10.77 46.06 -32.46
C VAL A 117 -12.26 46.30 -32.65
N ASP A 118 -13.10 45.35 -32.22
CA ASP A 118 -14.55 45.38 -32.48
C ASP A 118 -15.30 46.38 -31.59
N GLN A 119 -14.93 46.51 -30.31
CA GLN A 119 -15.67 47.33 -29.34
C GLN A 119 -15.06 48.73 -29.13
N PHE A 120 -13.75 48.87 -29.36
CA PHE A 120 -13.02 50.10 -29.06
C PHE A 120 -12.32 50.70 -30.29
N ALA A 121 -12.58 50.16 -31.50
CA ALA A 121 -11.94 50.59 -32.74
C ALA A 121 -10.41 50.65 -32.65
N PHE A 122 -9.80 49.69 -31.95
CA PHE A 122 -8.37 49.66 -31.71
C PHE A 122 -7.57 49.51 -33.02
N THR A 123 -6.70 50.48 -33.32
CA THR A 123 -6.01 50.58 -34.63
C THR A 123 -4.58 50.03 -34.63
N ALA A 124 -4.03 49.69 -33.46
CA ALA A 124 -2.68 49.17 -33.35
C ALA A 124 -2.63 47.63 -33.50
N SER A 125 -1.44 47.07 -33.70
CA SER A 125 -1.29 45.64 -34.00
C SER A 125 -1.49 44.73 -32.78
N TYR A 126 -1.84 43.47 -33.06
CA TYR A 126 -1.90 42.39 -32.08
C TYR A 126 -0.64 42.28 -31.20
N GLU A 127 0.55 42.51 -31.78
CA GLU A 127 1.82 42.45 -31.03
C GLU A 127 1.91 43.51 -29.92
N SER A 128 1.21 44.66 -30.06
CA SER A 128 1.09 45.66 -28.99
C SER A 128 0.31 45.08 -27.80
N VAL A 129 -0.85 44.49 -28.05
CA VAL A 129 -1.71 43.88 -27.02
C VAL A 129 -1.03 42.68 -26.39
N LYS A 130 -0.39 41.82 -27.18
CA LYS A 130 0.36 40.65 -26.69
C LYS A 130 1.53 41.04 -25.79
N ARG A 131 2.31 42.07 -26.15
CA ARG A 131 3.39 42.59 -25.30
C ARG A 131 2.84 43.20 -24.01
N PHE A 132 1.73 43.94 -24.10
CA PHE A 132 1.07 44.55 -22.94
C PHE A 132 0.51 43.49 -21.97
N VAL A 133 -0.21 42.49 -22.49
CA VAL A 133 -0.74 41.35 -21.73
C VAL A 133 0.40 40.54 -21.11
N ARG A 134 1.51 40.30 -21.83
CA ARG A 134 2.68 39.60 -21.28
C ARG A 134 3.30 40.34 -20.10
N ALA A 135 3.40 41.67 -20.19
CA ALA A 135 3.98 42.48 -19.15
C ALA A 135 3.02 42.68 -17.95
N LEU A 136 1.70 42.70 -18.18
CA LEU A 136 0.69 42.61 -17.09
C LEU A 136 0.67 41.25 -16.40
N ARG A 137 1.01 40.19 -17.13
CA ARG A 137 1.19 38.83 -16.58
C ARG A 137 2.60 38.59 -16.05
N HIS A 138 3.47 39.59 -16.07
CA HIS A 138 4.81 39.47 -15.55
C HIS A 138 4.72 39.35 -14.03
N ILE A 139 4.81 38.12 -13.55
CA ILE A 139 4.99 37.82 -12.14
C ILE A 139 6.50 37.90 -11.91
N ASP A 140 6.94 38.73 -10.96
CA ASP A 140 8.34 38.73 -10.54
C ASP A 140 8.71 37.28 -10.16
N PRO A 141 9.82 36.74 -10.69
CA PRO A 141 10.17 35.36 -10.40
C PRO A 141 10.30 35.19 -8.89
N GLU A 142 9.58 34.21 -8.35
CA GLU A 142 9.66 33.89 -6.93
C GLU A 142 11.12 33.61 -6.55
N GLN A 143 11.57 34.22 -5.45
CA GLN A 143 12.91 33.99 -4.93
C GLN A 143 12.92 32.62 -4.23
N PHE A 144 13.64 31.67 -4.81
CA PHE A 144 13.81 30.34 -4.22
C PHE A 144 15.15 30.24 -3.49
N ASP A 145 15.16 29.54 -2.36
CA ASP A 145 16.39 29.22 -1.63
C ASP A 145 17.18 28.10 -2.32
N ARG A 146 18.51 28.16 -2.19
CA ARG A 146 19.40 27.14 -2.75
C ARG A 146 19.61 26.04 -1.72
N LEU A 147 18.83 24.98 -1.84
CA LEU A 147 18.94 23.81 -0.97
C LEU A 147 20.31 23.13 -1.09
N ALA A 148 21.05 23.09 0.01
CA ALA A 148 22.26 22.29 0.21
C ALA A 148 21.93 21.06 1.04
N PHE A 149 22.55 19.93 0.70
CA PHE A 149 22.29 18.62 1.32
C PHE A 149 23.61 17.99 1.75
N ALA A 150 23.59 17.28 2.87
CA ALA A 150 24.73 16.53 3.38
C ALA A 150 24.99 15.26 2.53
N PRO A 151 26.22 14.73 2.54
CA PRO A 151 26.52 13.48 1.85
C PRO A 151 25.70 12.31 2.42
N GLY A 152 25.09 11.50 1.55
CA GLY A 152 24.29 10.34 1.95
C GLY A 152 22.93 10.67 2.59
N GLU A 153 22.54 11.94 2.59
CA GLU A 153 21.27 12.41 3.13
C GLU A 153 20.09 12.05 2.23
N GLU A 154 20.12 12.54 0.98
CA GLU A 154 18.98 12.48 0.06
C GLU A 154 19.32 11.81 -1.28
N ALA A 155 18.45 10.90 -1.72
CA ALA A 155 18.36 10.51 -3.13
C ALA A 155 17.00 10.90 -3.72
N GLN A 156 16.97 11.22 -5.00
CA GLN A 156 15.74 11.48 -5.74
C GLN A 156 15.54 10.39 -6.79
N VAL A 157 14.31 9.88 -6.89
CA VAL A 157 13.99 8.79 -7.81
C VAL A 157 12.81 9.15 -8.71
N ASP A 158 12.91 8.76 -9.98
CA ASP A 158 11.85 8.98 -10.95
C ASP A 158 11.93 8.02 -12.14
N TYR A 159 10.84 7.96 -12.90
CA TYR A 159 10.79 7.25 -14.18
C TYR A 159 10.86 8.22 -15.36
N GLY A 160 11.71 7.90 -16.32
CA GLY A 160 11.69 8.45 -17.67
C GLY A 160 11.36 7.38 -18.72
N GLU A 161 11.62 7.71 -19.97
CA GLU A 161 11.54 6.78 -21.11
C GLU A 161 12.94 6.35 -21.57
N GLY A 162 13.09 5.05 -21.86
CA GLY A 162 14.26 4.50 -22.51
C GLY A 162 14.30 4.74 -24.04
N ALA A 163 15.38 4.30 -24.68
CA ALA A 163 15.49 4.21 -26.13
C ALA A 163 14.53 3.14 -26.72
N LEU A 164 14.36 3.14 -28.04
CA LEU A 164 13.59 2.09 -28.71
C LEU A 164 14.30 0.74 -28.59
N THR A 165 13.63 -0.21 -27.96
CA THR A 165 14.17 -1.55 -27.70
C THR A 165 13.22 -2.60 -28.21
N ARG A 166 13.74 -3.67 -28.80
CA ARG A 166 12.91 -4.76 -29.33
C ARG A 166 12.31 -5.54 -28.17
N ASP A 167 10.98 -5.59 -28.14
CA ASP A 167 10.22 -6.35 -27.15
C ASP A 167 10.19 -7.84 -27.57
N PRO A 168 10.72 -8.78 -26.76
CA PRO A 168 10.76 -10.19 -27.12
C PRO A 168 9.36 -10.82 -27.21
N GLU A 169 8.37 -10.32 -26.47
CA GLU A 169 7.00 -10.86 -26.51
C GLU A 169 6.28 -10.47 -27.80
N THR A 170 6.52 -9.25 -28.31
CA THR A 170 5.76 -8.69 -29.45
C THR A 170 6.56 -8.55 -30.74
N GLY A 171 7.89 -8.69 -30.67
CA GLY A 171 8.82 -8.50 -31.79
C GLY A 171 8.96 -7.06 -32.28
N ARG A 172 8.23 -6.10 -31.68
CA ARG A 172 8.19 -4.68 -32.09
C ARG A 172 9.12 -3.84 -31.23
N TYR A 173 9.61 -2.73 -31.78
CA TYR A 173 10.35 -1.75 -30.99
C TYR A 173 9.40 -0.91 -30.14
N ARG A 174 9.68 -0.85 -28.84
CA ARG A 174 8.94 -0.06 -27.84
C ARG A 174 9.93 0.66 -26.94
N ARG A 175 9.51 1.73 -26.28
CA ARG A 175 10.34 2.40 -25.27
C ARG A 175 10.07 1.77 -23.90
N PRO A 176 11.07 1.14 -23.25
CA PRO A 176 10.91 0.66 -21.88
C PRO A 176 10.90 1.84 -20.91
N ARG A 177 10.45 1.62 -19.68
CA ARG A 177 10.53 2.62 -18.62
C ARG A 177 11.96 2.70 -18.09
N LEU A 178 12.49 3.90 -17.97
CA LEU A 178 13.83 4.17 -17.45
C LEU A 178 13.72 4.58 -15.98
N PHE A 179 14.14 3.72 -15.07
CA PHE A 179 14.33 4.05 -13.67
C PHE A 179 15.62 4.85 -13.50
N VAL A 180 15.55 5.99 -12.81
CA VAL A 180 16.71 6.79 -12.44
C VAL A 180 16.64 7.14 -10.96
N MET A 181 17.65 6.73 -10.20
CA MET A 181 17.87 7.21 -8.83
C MET A 181 19.14 8.05 -8.81
N THR A 182 19.09 9.26 -8.26
CA THR A 182 20.23 10.19 -8.21
C THR A 182 20.49 10.70 -6.80
N LEU A 183 21.74 10.56 -6.34
CA LEU A 183 22.19 11.15 -5.08
C LEU A 183 22.25 12.67 -5.20
N ARG A 184 21.70 13.39 -4.23
CA ARG A 184 21.56 14.85 -4.32
C ARG A 184 22.89 15.59 -4.13
N TYR A 185 23.80 15.05 -3.32
CA TYR A 185 25.13 15.62 -3.07
C TYR A 185 26.07 15.43 -4.27
N SER A 186 26.42 14.19 -4.63
CA SER A 186 27.38 13.93 -5.72
C SER A 186 26.80 14.06 -7.13
N ARG A 187 25.47 13.90 -7.28
CA ARG A 187 24.79 13.71 -8.58
C ARG A 187 25.18 12.43 -9.32
N ARG A 188 25.72 11.46 -8.58
CA ARG A 188 25.86 10.09 -9.03
C ARG A 188 24.47 9.49 -9.23
N SER A 189 24.28 8.78 -10.33
CA SER A 189 22.97 8.27 -10.69
C SER A 189 23.06 6.79 -11.04
N PHE A 190 22.09 6.02 -10.55
CA PHE A 190 21.82 4.66 -11.00
C PHE A 190 20.71 4.70 -12.05
N ARG A 191 20.85 3.90 -13.11
CA ARG A 191 19.92 3.86 -14.24
C ARG A 191 19.66 2.43 -14.65
N ARG A 192 18.39 2.07 -14.78
CA ARG A 192 18.00 0.75 -15.29
C ARG A 192 16.69 0.85 -16.05
N VAL A 193 16.59 0.16 -17.17
CA VAL A 193 15.36 0.05 -17.94
C VAL A 193 14.61 -1.23 -17.62
N VAL A 194 13.28 -1.13 -17.59
CA VAL A 194 12.34 -2.23 -17.33
C VAL A 194 11.12 -2.11 -18.25
N TRP A 195 10.54 -3.24 -18.67
CA TRP A 195 9.32 -3.23 -19.48
C TRP A 195 8.07 -2.89 -18.68
N LYS A 196 7.94 -3.49 -17.49
CA LYS A 196 6.77 -3.36 -16.62
C LYS A 196 7.23 -2.81 -15.28
N SER A 197 6.53 -1.79 -14.81
CA SER A 197 6.69 -1.28 -13.44
C SER A 197 5.62 -1.93 -12.57
N SER A 198 6.03 -2.46 -11.43
CA SER A 198 5.14 -3.01 -10.41
C SER A 198 5.67 -2.60 -9.04
N LYS A 199 4.83 -2.77 -8.02
CA LYS A 199 5.20 -2.58 -6.60
C LYS A 199 6.49 -3.31 -6.22
N GLN A 200 6.64 -4.56 -6.67
CA GLN A 200 7.82 -5.38 -6.41
C GLN A 200 9.02 -4.94 -7.25
N VAL A 201 8.82 -4.66 -8.54
CA VAL A 201 9.89 -4.18 -9.43
C VAL A 201 10.45 -2.85 -8.92
N TRP A 202 9.59 -1.94 -8.46
CA TRP A 202 10.01 -0.68 -7.85
C TRP A 202 10.91 -0.90 -6.63
N ALA A 203 10.54 -1.81 -5.74
CA ALA A 203 11.35 -2.15 -4.57
C ALA A 203 12.69 -2.80 -4.96
N GLN A 204 12.68 -3.69 -5.96
CA GLN A 204 13.88 -4.31 -6.52
C GLN A 204 14.85 -3.28 -7.11
N LEU A 205 14.33 -2.32 -7.88
CA LEU A 205 15.15 -1.26 -8.48
C LEU A 205 15.83 -0.37 -7.43
N HIS A 206 15.18 -0.13 -6.29
CA HIS A 206 15.79 0.60 -5.16
C HIS A 206 16.90 -0.21 -4.51
N GLU A 207 16.63 -1.48 -4.23
CA GLU A 207 17.63 -2.39 -3.66
C GLU A 207 18.87 -2.49 -4.55
N GLU A 208 18.67 -2.64 -5.86
CA GLU A 208 19.77 -2.64 -6.85
C GLU A 208 20.53 -1.32 -6.88
N ALA A 209 19.82 -0.18 -6.78
CA ALA A 209 20.45 1.13 -6.71
C ALA A 209 21.31 1.27 -5.45
N PHE A 210 20.80 0.87 -4.28
CA PHE A 210 21.57 0.89 -3.03
C PHE A 210 22.82 0.00 -3.11
N ARG A 211 22.68 -1.19 -3.69
CA ARG A 211 23.84 -2.07 -3.97
C ARG A 211 24.84 -1.43 -4.93
N TYR A 212 24.37 -0.75 -5.98
CA TYR A 212 25.23 -0.04 -6.92
C TYR A 212 26.01 1.10 -6.25
N PHE A 213 25.38 1.87 -5.36
CA PHE A 213 26.07 2.91 -4.59
C PHE A 213 26.98 2.34 -3.50
N GLY A 214 26.79 1.08 -3.11
CA GLY A 214 27.50 0.42 -2.02
C GLY A 214 27.01 0.84 -0.63
N GLY A 215 25.79 1.39 -0.55
CA GLY A 215 25.19 1.90 0.68
C GLY A 215 23.83 2.54 0.42
N ALA A 216 23.06 2.75 1.49
CA ALA A 216 21.74 3.36 1.44
C ALA A 216 21.77 4.81 1.93
N VAL A 217 20.86 5.65 1.42
CA VAL A 217 20.70 7.05 1.86
C VAL A 217 19.81 7.15 3.10
N SER A 218 19.79 8.30 3.76
CA SER A 218 18.89 8.53 4.90
C SER A 218 17.43 8.59 4.48
N TYR A 219 17.12 9.30 3.39
CA TYR A 219 15.79 9.31 2.83
C TYR A 219 15.79 9.41 1.30
N VAL A 220 14.73 8.88 0.69
CA VAL A 220 14.51 8.93 -0.76
C VAL A 220 13.27 9.77 -1.03
N VAL A 221 13.45 10.82 -1.84
CA VAL A 221 12.35 11.65 -2.32
C VAL A 221 11.71 10.99 -3.53
N LEU A 222 10.41 10.72 -3.40
CA LEU A 222 9.59 10.03 -4.41
C LEU A 222 8.58 11.02 -4.98
N ASP A 223 8.24 10.88 -6.26
CA ASP A 223 7.03 11.50 -6.79
C ASP A 223 5.80 10.64 -6.48
N ASN A 224 4.60 11.22 -6.56
CA ASN A 224 3.29 10.58 -6.35
C ASN A 224 2.93 9.55 -7.45
N LEU A 225 3.90 8.73 -7.83
CA LEU A 225 3.72 7.56 -8.67
C LEU A 225 2.94 6.52 -7.89
N ARG A 226 1.85 6.02 -8.48
CA ARG A 226 0.97 4.98 -7.90
C ARG A 226 1.71 3.71 -7.46
N GLU A 227 2.93 3.50 -7.95
CA GLU A 227 3.77 2.35 -7.61
C GLU A 227 4.47 2.50 -6.24
N GLY A 228 4.73 3.73 -5.80
CA GLY A 228 5.28 4.06 -4.48
C GLY A 228 4.23 4.54 -3.47
N VAL A 229 3.17 5.22 -3.94
CA VAL A 229 2.11 5.84 -3.12
C VAL A 229 0.75 5.28 -3.52
N ILE A 230 0.05 4.58 -2.61
CA ILE A 230 -1.26 3.97 -2.86
C ILE A 230 -2.35 5.05 -2.93
N THR A 231 -2.33 6.00 -2.00
CA THR A 231 -3.25 7.14 -1.95
C THR A 231 -2.44 8.41 -1.71
N PRO A 232 -2.50 9.40 -2.64
CA PRO A 232 -1.82 10.68 -2.44
C PRO A 232 -2.57 11.49 -1.38
N ASP A 233 -2.15 11.38 -0.12
CA ASP A 233 -2.56 12.26 0.97
C ASP A 233 -1.48 13.35 1.15
N LEU A 234 -1.93 14.58 1.42
CA LEU A 234 -1.07 15.74 1.64
C LEU A 234 -0.28 15.65 2.96
N TYR A 235 -0.75 14.84 3.91
CA TYR A 235 -0.21 14.71 5.25
C TYR A 235 0.34 13.30 5.56
N GLU A 236 -0.31 12.23 5.08
CA GLU A 236 0.10 10.83 5.31
C GLU A 236 -0.07 9.95 4.06
N PRO A 237 0.83 10.06 3.06
CA PRO A 237 0.78 9.20 1.88
C PRO A 237 0.88 7.73 2.29
N GLU A 238 -0.14 6.93 1.95
CA GLU A 238 -0.11 5.48 2.21
C GLU A 238 0.93 4.84 1.30
N ILE A 239 2.13 4.65 1.84
CA ILE A 239 3.21 3.94 1.17
C ILE A 239 2.79 2.47 1.02
N ASN A 240 3.12 1.90 -0.12
CA ASN A 240 2.91 0.47 -0.31
C ASN A 240 3.70 -0.35 0.73
N ARG A 241 3.00 -1.21 1.49
CA ARG A 241 3.57 -2.05 2.56
C ARG A 241 4.83 -2.84 2.17
N LEU A 242 4.88 -3.36 0.94
CA LEU A 242 6.08 -4.05 0.45
C LEU A 242 7.28 -3.10 0.37
N TYR A 243 7.04 -1.89 -0.11
CA TYR A 243 8.07 -0.87 -0.28
C TYR A 243 8.48 -0.27 1.06
N GLU A 244 7.53 -0.01 1.97
CA GLU A 244 7.79 0.39 3.35
C GLU A 244 8.66 -0.65 4.08
N ALA A 245 8.32 -1.94 3.99
CA ALA A 245 9.11 -3.01 4.58
C ALA A 245 10.52 -3.09 3.99
N MET A 246 10.67 -2.89 2.67
CA MET A 246 11.98 -2.85 2.01
C MET A 246 12.81 -1.66 2.48
N LEU A 247 12.23 -0.46 2.53
CA LEU A 247 12.92 0.73 3.03
C LEU A 247 13.32 0.56 4.51
N GLY A 248 12.46 0.00 5.35
CA GLY A 248 12.75 -0.34 6.74
C GLY A 248 13.93 -1.30 6.89
N HIS A 249 14.02 -2.34 6.03
CA HIS A 249 15.15 -3.28 6.00
C HIS A 249 16.48 -2.59 5.70
N TYR A 250 16.47 -1.59 4.81
CA TYR A 250 17.66 -0.80 4.45
C TYR A 250 17.86 0.44 5.34
N GLY A 251 16.99 0.66 6.33
CA GLY A 251 17.03 1.84 7.19
C GLY A 251 16.85 3.14 6.41
N VAL A 252 15.98 3.17 5.41
CA VAL A 252 15.71 4.34 4.55
C VAL A 252 14.32 4.87 4.86
N VAL A 253 14.13 6.19 4.82
CA VAL A 253 12.81 6.82 4.92
C VAL A 253 12.34 7.27 3.54
N ALA A 254 11.07 7.02 3.20
CA ALA A 254 10.45 7.63 2.02
C ALA A 254 9.96 9.04 2.38
N ASP A 255 10.31 10.04 1.56
CA ASP A 255 9.77 11.40 1.62
C ASP A 255 8.98 11.68 0.34
N PRO A 256 7.66 11.38 0.30
CA PRO A 256 6.85 11.67 -0.87
C PRO A 256 6.73 13.18 -1.09
N ALA A 257 7.00 13.63 -2.31
CA ALA A 257 6.96 15.04 -2.65
C ALA A 257 5.55 15.61 -2.41
N ARG A 258 5.49 16.73 -1.68
CA ARG A 258 4.23 17.45 -1.44
C ARG A 258 3.61 17.88 -2.77
N VAL A 259 2.29 17.70 -2.89
CA VAL A 259 1.52 18.17 -4.04
C VAL A 259 1.71 19.68 -4.21
N ARG A 260 2.21 20.11 -5.37
CA ARG A 260 2.56 21.51 -5.75
C ARG A 260 3.93 22.04 -5.30
N ASP A 261 4.90 21.19 -4.96
CA ASP A 261 6.30 21.61 -4.83
C ASP A 261 7.22 21.00 -5.91
N PRO A 262 7.06 21.41 -7.19
CA PRO A 262 7.89 20.91 -8.30
C PRO A 262 9.39 21.24 -8.13
N ASN A 263 9.73 22.17 -7.24
CA ASN A 263 11.09 22.69 -7.10
C ASN A 263 12.05 21.69 -6.43
N ARG A 264 11.54 20.76 -5.61
CA ARG A 264 12.37 19.76 -4.94
C ARG A 264 12.91 18.69 -5.88
N LYS A 265 12.22 18.35 -6.99
CA LYS A 265 12.54 17.19 -7.83
C LYS A 265 13.47 17.49 -9.03
N GLY A 266 13.91 18.74 -9.19
CA GLY A 266 14.71 19.14 -10.35
C GLY A 266 16.05 18.39 -10.54
N THR A 267 16.56 17.61 -9.57
CA THR A 267 17.77 16.80 -9.82
C THR A 267 17.51 15.68 -10.80
N VAL A 268 16.49 14.88 -10.49
CA VAL A 268 16.27 13.62 -11.16
C VAL A 268 15.66 13.86 -12.53
N GLU A 269 14.85 14.90 -12.68
CA GLU A 269 14.36 15.37 -13.98
C GLU A 269 15.52 15.76 -14.91
N ASN A 270 16.46 16.58 -14.41
CA ASN A 270 17.66 16.93 -15.17
C ASN A 270 18.50 15.69 -15.50
N ALA A 271 18.61 14.73 -14.57
CA ALA A 271 19.32 13.48 -14.82
C ALA A 271 18.64 12.62 -15.89
N ILE A 272 17.31 12.55 -15.90
CA ILE A 272 16.51 11.86 -16.92
C ILE A 272 16.70 12.54 -18.28
N GLN A 273 16.52 13.86 -18.36
CA GLN A 273 16.70 14.62 -19.60
C GLN A 273 18.11 14.44 -20.17
N HIS A 274 19.14 14.51 -19.33
CA HIS A 274 20.52 14.25 -19.73
C HIS A 274 20.70 12.82 -20.29
N THR A 275 20.08 11.82 -19.65
CA THR A 275 20.15 10.43 -20.12
C THR A 275 19.46 10.27 -21.47
N GLN A 276 18.25 10.81 -21.60
CA GLN A 276 17.45 10.72 -22.81
C GLN A 276 18.11 11.45 -23.98
N GLY A 277 18.59 12.67 -23.75
CA GLY A 277 19.21 13.50 -24.78
C GLY A 277 20.61 13.05 -25.19
N THR A 278 21.45 12.64 -24.24
CA THR A 278 22.87 12.35 -24.51
C THR A 278 23.16 10.87 -24.71
N ALA A 279 22.57 9.98 -23.90
CA ALA A 279 22.86 8.56 -23.97
C ALA A 279 21.97 7.84 -24.98
N LEU A 280 20.66 8.14 -24.98
CA LEU A 280 19.64 7.30 -25.61
C LEU A 280 19.06 7.86 -26.92
N ALA A 281 19.15 9.17 -27.16
CA ALA A 281 18.57 9.81 -28.34
C ALA A 281 19.10 9.18 -29.64
N GLY A 282 18.17 8.80 -30.53
CA GLY A 282 18.49 8.21 -31.84
C GLY A 282 18.98 6.76 -31.80
N ARG A 283 19.15 6.14 -30.62
CA ARG A 283 19.62 4.75 -30.50
C ARG A 283 18.47 3.75 -30.53
N ARG A 284 18.81 2.53 -30.92
CA ARG A 284 17.96 1.34 -30.84
C ARG A 284 18.74 0.17 -30.24
N PHE A 285 18.03 -0.70 -29.52
CA PHE A 285 18.61 -1.89 -28.91
C PHE A 285 17.79 -3.14 -29.25
N GLU A 286 18.47 -4.28 -29.37
CA GLU A 286 17.83 -5.57 -29.69
C GLU A 286 17.30 -6.29 -28.45
N SER A 287 17.74 -5.90 -27.25
CA SER A 287 17.26 -6.46 -25.99
C SER A 287 17.33 -5.43 -24.86
N LEU A 288 16.58 -5.69 -23.79
CA LEU A 288 16.56 -4.84 -22.59
C LEU A 288 17.91 -4.91 -21.85
N GLU A 289 18.53 -6.08 -21.87
CA GLU A 289 19.85 -6.36 -21.31
C GLU A 289 20.92 -5.53 -22.00
N ALA A 290 20.93 -5.50 -23.34
CA ALA A 290 21.90 -4.71 -24.11
C ALA A 290 21.79 -3.21 -23.81
N GLN A 291 20.57 -2.70 -23.61
CA GLN A 291 20.38 -1.31 -23.22
C GLN A 291 20.87 -1.04 -21.78
N ASN A 292 20.62 -1.95 -20.85
CA ASN A 292 21.09 -1.84 -19.46
C ASN A 292 22.62 -1.87 -19.37
N GLU A 293 23.27 -2.79 -20.08
CA GLU A 293 24.74 -2.86 -20.17
C GLU A 293 25.32 -1.56 -20.75
N PHE A 294 24.72 -1.06 -21.83
CA PHE A 294 25.11 0.22 -22.41
C PHE A 294 24.98 1.39 -21.42
N LEU A 295 23.88 1.45 -20.67
CA LEU A 295 23.66 2.50 -19.66
C LEU A 295 24.69 2.43 -18.53
N MET A 296 25.02 1.24 -18.04
CA MET A 296 26.07 1.07 -17.02
C MET A 296 27.44 1.49 -17.55
N HIS A 297 27.79 1.08 -18.77
CA HIS A 297 29.04 1.48 -19.41
C HIS A 297 29.12 2.99 -19.61
N TRP A 298 28.04 3.61 -20.10
CA TRP A 298 27.97 5.05 -20.30
C TRP A 298 28.04 5.84 -18.99
N GLU A 299 27.39 5.35 -17.93
CA GLU A 299 27.45 5.94 -16.61
C GLU A 299 28.88 5.94 -16.07
N ALA A 300 29.59 4.81 -16.14
CA ALA A 300 30.98 4.70 -15.68
C ALA A 300 31.97 5.57 -16.49
N ASN A 301 31.79 5.65 -17.81
CA ASN A 301 32.77 6.30 -18.69
C ASN A 301 32.53 7.78 -18.94
N TRP A 302 31.27 8.23 -18.93
CA TRP A 302 30.91 9.58 -19.36
C TRP A 302 30.19 10.35 -18.25
N ALA A 303 29.06 9.84 -17.78
CA ALA A 303 28.21 10.61 -16.86
C ALA A 303 28.80 10.76 -15.45
N ALA A 304 29.59 9.79 -14.95
CA ALA A 304 30.36 9.93 -13.72
C ALA A 304 31.48 10.98 -13.83
N LYS A 305 32.09 11.09 -15.02
CA LYS A 305 33.27 11.95 -15.26
C LYS A 305 32.89 13.39 -15.58
N ARG A 306 31.60 13.70 -15.69
CA ARG A 306 31.12 15.05 -15.95
C ARG A 306 31.43 15.98 -14.78
N ILE A 307 31.52 17.27 -15.10
CA ILE A 307 31.66 18.33 -14.12
C ILE A 307 30.26 18.70 -13.60
N HIS A 308 30.09 18.64 -12.29
CA HIS A 308 28.90 19.08 -11.58
C HIS A 308 28.64 20.57 -11.84
N GLY A 309 27.44 20.92 -12.31
CA GLY A 309 27.12 22.29 -12.74
C GLY A 309 27.26 23.35 -11.63
N SER A 310 26.81 23.02 -10.42
CA SER A 310 26.82 23.95 -9.28
C SER A 310 28.15 24.03 -8.52
N THR A 311 28.77 22.89 -8.18
CA THR A 311 30.04 22.83 -7.42
C THR A 311 31.28 22.88 -8.31
N ARG A 312 31.13 22.70 -9.63
CA ARG A 312 32.22 22.69 -10.62
C ARG A 312 33.30 21.62 -10.36
N ARG A 313 32.93 20.54 -9.67
CA ARG A 313 33.79 19.37 -9.38
C ARG A 313 33.33 18.15 -10.16
N GLN A 314 34.18 17.16 -10.36
CA GLN A 314 33.81 15.92 -11.03
C GLN A 314 32.83 15.10 -10.16
N VAL A 315 31.76 14.58 -10.77
CA VAL A 315 30.72 13.79 -10.08
C VAL A 315 31.31 12.56 -9.39
N GLU A 316 32.19 11.82 -10.06
CA GLU A 316 32.85 10.64 -9.50
C GLU A 316 33.69 10.98 -8.25
N ALA A 317 34.43 12.09 -8.28
CA ALA A 317 35.23 12.51 -7.13
C ALA A 317 34.34 12.85 -5.92
N MET A 318 33.22 13.56 -6.15
CA MET A 318 32.24 13.82 -5.10
C MET A 318 31.56 12.56 -4.59
N PHE A 319 31.34 11.55 -5.46
CA PHE A 319 30.75 10.28 -5.06
C PHE A 319 31.69 9.49 -4.14
N GLN A 320 33.00 9.48 -4.41
CA GLN A 320 33.96 8.82 -3.51
C GLN A 320 34.03 9.49 -2.13
N GLU A 321 33.77 10.80 -2.03
CA GLU A 321 33.62 11.51 -0.75
C GLU A 321 32.29 11.18 -0.05
N GLU A 322 31.22 10.98 -0.82
CA GLU A 322 29.89 10.67 -0.30
C GLU A 322 29.75 9.20 0.15
N ARG A 323 30.38 8.27 -0.55
CA ARG A 323 30.21 6.83 -0.35
C ARG A 323 30.45 6.36 1.11
N PRO A 324 31.45 6.85 1.86
CA PRO A 324 31.63 6.50 3.27
C PRO A 324 30.51 6.98 4.21
N HIS A 325 29.70 7.96 3.77
CA HIS A 325 28.60 8.53 4.55
C HIS A 325 27.26 7.81 4.26
N LEU A 326 27.23 6.88 3.30
CA LEU A 326 26.06 6.04 3.07
C LEU A 326 25.93 5.00 4.18
N ARG A 327 24.67 4.66 4.52
CA ARG A 327 24.37 3.63 5.51
C ARG A 327 24.82 2.27 4.97
N PRO A 328 25.45 1.43 5.81
CA PRO A 328 25.87 0.10 5.40
C PRO A 328 24.66 -0.76 5.02
N LEU A 329 24.80 -1.57 3.98
CA LEU A 329 23.74 -2.48 3.57
C LEU A 329 23.72 -3.72 4.47
N PRO A 330 22.52 -4.25 4.81
CA PRO A 330 22.40 -5.57 5.43
C PRO A 330 23.07 -6.67 4.60
N THR A 331 23.62 -7.68 5.26
CA THR A 331 24.27 -8.83 4.61
C THR A 331 23.31 -9.64 3.74
N THR A 332 22.04 -9.71 4.16
CA THR A 332 20.98 -10.43 3.44
C THR A 332 20.11 -9.46 2.65
N GLY A 333 19.78 -9.86 1.42
CA GLY A 333 18.82 -9.13 0.60
C GLY A 333 17.41 -9.14 1.20
N PHE A 334 16.60 -8.18 0.80
CA PHE A 334 15.22 -8.11 1.24
C PHE A 334 14.41 -9.27 0.63
N ARG A 335 13.58 -9.92 1.44
CA ARG A 335 12.70 -11.01 0.99
C ARG A 335 11.40 -10.42 0.45
N TYR A 336 11.24 -10.40 -0.87
CA TYR A 336 10.03 -9.91 -1.51
C TYR A 336 8.84 -10.82 -1.18
N PHE A 337 7.68 -10.20 -0.97
CA PHE A 337 6.44 -10.91 -0.72
C PHE A 337 5.26 -10.27 -1.46
N THR A 338 4.25 -11.08 -1.75
CA THR A 338 2.91 -10.61 -2.13
C THR A 338 2.01 -10.69 -0.91
N GLU A 339 1.34 -9.60 -0.57
CA GLU A 339 0.40 -9.58 0.54
C GLU A 339 -1.04 -9.72 0.04
N VAL A 340 -1.77 -10.68 0.59
CA VAL A 340 -3.19 -10.92 0.29
C VAL A 340 -3.99 -11.02 1.57
N VAL A 341 -5.25 -10.61 1.54
CA VAL A 341 -6.17 -10.82 2.66
C VAL A 341 -6.98 -12.08 2.39
N ARG A 342 -7.08 -12.95 3.39
CA ARG A 342 -7.87 -14.19 3.33
C ARG A 342 -8.71 -14.36 4.58
N THR A 343 -9.86 -14.99 4.42
CA THR A 343 -10.72 -15.40 5.52
C THR A 343 -10.27 -16.76 6.01
N VAL A 344 -10.22 -16.95 7.32
CA VAL A 344 -10.02 -18.27 7.95
C VAL A 344 -11.29 -19.09 7.81
N TRP A 345 -11.20 -20.28 7.23
CA TRP A 345 -12.33 -21.16 6.98
C TRP A 345 -12.72 -21.97 8.24
N ASP A 346 -13.85 -22.65 8.17
CA ASP A 346 -14.40 -23.50 9.24
C ASP A 346 -13.49 -24.68 9.60
N ASP A 347 -12.67 -25.13 8.65
CA ASP A 347 -11.61 -26.12 8.85
C ASP A 347 -10.34 -25.55 9.52
N THR A 348 -10.36 -24.29 9.98
CA THR A 348 -9.24 -23.55 10.60
C THR A 348 -8.07 -23.26 9.67
N THR A 349 -8.27 -23.34 8.35
CA THR A 349 -7.23 -23.08 7.35
C THR A 349 -7.48 -21.80 6.54
N VAL A 350 -6.46 -21.38 5.79
CA VAL A 350 -6.56 -20.38 4.73
C VAL A 350 -6.11 -20.96 3.39
N ASN A 351 -6.88 -20.68 2.35
CA ASN A 351 -6.54 -21.11 0.99
C ASN A 351 -5.63 -20.12 0.28
N ILE A 352 -4.45 -20.59 -0.13
CA ILE A 352 -3.44 -19.85 -0.91
C ILE A 352 -2.97 -20.74 -2.05
N ASP A 353 -3.02 -20.25 -3.29
CA ASP A 353 -2.58 -20.98 -4.49
C ASP A 353 -3.14 -22.40 -4.58
N ARG A 354 -4.44 -22.57 -4.25
CA ARG A 354 -5.15 -23.87 -4.21
C ARG A 354 -4.60 -24.87 -3.18
N SER A 355 -3.86 -24.41 -2.19
CA SER A 355 -3.42 -25.21 -1.04
C SER A 355 -3.94 -24.60 0.26
N ASN A 356 -4.23 -25.43 1.26
CA ASN A 356 -4.80 -25.02 2.53
C ASN A 356 -3.72 -25.05 3.62
N TYR A 357 -3.60 -23.95 4.36
CA TYR A 357 -2.60 -23.79 5.41
C TYR A 357 -3.28 -23.51 6.74
N ALA A 358 -2.86 -24.17 7.82
CA ALA A 358 -3.37 -23.93 9.16
C ALA A 358 -3.23 -22.46 9.55
N ALA A 359 -4.31 -21.85 10.06
CA ALA A 359 -4.35 -20.42 10.37
C ALA A 359 -4.30 -20.11 11.87
N ARG A 360 -4.48 -21.12 12.74
CA ARG A 360 -4.41 -20.91 14.20
C ARG A 360 -3.09 -20.26 14.61
N PRO A 361 -3.10 -19.31 15.56
CA PRO A 361 -4.20 -18.97 16.47
C PRO A 361 -5.28 -18.01 15.92
N ALA A 362 -5.32 -17.71 14.62
CA ALA A 362 -6.38 -16.88 14.05
C ALA A 362 -7.79 -17.50 14.25
N PRO A 363 -8.80 -16.73 14.69
CA PRO A 363 -10.17 -17.23 14.84
C PRO A 363 -10.81 -17.60 13.50
N ILE A 364 -11.71 -18.59 13.51
CA ILE A 364 -12.55 -18.95 12.36
C ILE A 364 -13.38 -17.74 11.92
N GLY A 365 -13.49 -17.50 10.61
CA GLY A 365 -14.20 -16.36 10.03
C GLY A 365 -13.46 -15.03 10.09
N SER A 366 -12.30 -14.96 10.78
CA SER A 366 -11.50 -13.74 10.82
C SER A 366 -10.76 -13.50 9.50
N LEU A 367 -10.51 -12.22 9.19
CA LEU A 367 -9.66 -11.83 8.07
C LEU A 367 -8.20 -11.74 8.53
N VAL A 368 -7.33 -12.51 7.90
CA VAL A 368 -5.88 -12.50 8.15
C VAL A 368 -5.13 -11.91 6.95
N SER A 369 -3.96 -11.34 7.22
CA SER A 369 -3.03 -10.89 6.19
C SER A 369 -2.02 -11.99 5.93
N VAL A 370 -1.88 -12.41 4.69
CA VAL A 370 -0.98 -13.49 4.30
C VAL A 370 0.11 -12.94 3.39
N ARG A 371 1.36 -13.07 3.81
CA ARG A 371 2.54 -12.73 3.01
C ARG A 371 3.07 -13.99 2.36
N ILE A 372 3.05 -13.99 1.03
CA ILE A 372 3.49 -15.09 0.19
C ILE A 372 4.90 -14.75 -0.31
N TYR A 373 5.89 -15.50 0.15
CA TYR A 373 7.27 -15.45 -0.32
C TYR A 373 7.51 -16.58 -1.33
N ASP A 374 8.70 -16.63 -1.93
CA ASP A 374 9.06 -17.66 -2.89
C ASP A 374 8.94 -19.09 -2.33
N SER A 375 9.43 -19.31 -1.10
CA SER A 375 9.49 -20.63 -0.45
C SER A 375 8.67 -20.75 0.83
N THR A 376 8.12 -19.66 1.35
CA THR A 376 7.40 -19.65 2.63
C THR A 376 6.16 -18.78 2.58
N ILE A 377 5.20 -19.04 3.45
CA ILE A 377 4.01 -18.24 3.66
C ILE A 377 3.97 -17.82 5.13
N GLU A 378 3.71 -16.54 5.38
CA GLU A 378 3.48 -16.01 6.72
C GLU A 378 2.03 -15.57 6.85
N ILE A 379 1.34 -16.07 7.86
CA ILE A 379 -0.01 -15.66 8.24
C ILE A 379 0.14 -14.69 9.40
N ARG A 380 -0.47 -13.51 9.27
CA ARG A 380 -0.34 -12.39 10.20
C ARG A 380 -1.72 -11.84 10.56
N ASP A 381 -1.83 -11.33 11.77
CA ASP A 381 -3.04 -10.64 12.21
C ASP A 381 -3.25 -9.38 11.37
N ARG A 382 -4.48 -9.14 10.89
CA ARG A 382 -4.73 -8.03 9.96
C ARG A 382 -4.50 -6.66 10.58
N ARG A 383 -4.80 -6.49 11.88
CA ARG A 383 -4.75 -5.19 12.56
C ARG A 383 -3.37 -4.89 13.10
N THR A 384 -2.82 -5.83 13.86
CA THR A 384 -1.53 -5.68 14.56
C THR A 384 -0.34 -6.05 13.68
N GLN A 385 -0.58 -6.73 12.56
CA GLN A 385 0.48 -7.30 11.72
C GLN A 385 1.41 -8.25 12.49
N ALA A 386 1.00 -8.75 13.66
CA ALA A 386 1.74 -9.75 14.41
C ALA A 386 1.80 -11.06 13.61
N LEU A 387 2.98 -11.70 13.59
CA LEU A 387 3.14 -13.01 12.97
C LEU A 387 2.36 -14.03 13.79
N LEU A 388 1.39 -14.69 13.15
CA LEU A 388 0.60 -15.75 13.76
C LEU A 388 1.24 -17.11 13.46
N ARG A 389 1.65 -17.32 12.20
CA ARG A 389 2.21 -18.60 11.76
C ARG A 389 3.05 -18.47 10.51
N THR A 390 4.01 -19.39 10.35
CA THR A 390 4.81 -19.54 9.13
C THR A 390 4.70 -20.97 8.62
N HIS A 391 4.60 -21.11 7.30
CA HIS A 391 4.54 -22.39 6.59
C HIS A 391 5.55 -22.43 5.44
N PRO A 392 6.11 -23.60 5.10
CA PRO A 392 6.72 -23.79 3.78
C PRO A 392 5.64 -23.66 2.71
N ARG A 393 5.97 -23.12 1.54
CA ARG A 393 5.03 -23.04 0.42
C ARG A 393 4.88 -24.42 -0.21
N ALA A 394 3.64 -24.89 -0.32
CA ALA A 394 3.34 -26.17 -0.94
C ALA A 394 3.75 -26.19 -2.42
N LEU A 395 4.37 -27.29 -2.85
CA LEU A 395 4.83 -27.48 -4.23
C LEU A 395 3.70 -27.97 -5.15
N GLN A 396 2.68 -28.62 -4.58
CA GLN A 396 1.57 -29.22 -5.32
C GLN A 396 0.24 -28.58 -4.91
N ALA A 397 -0.60 -28.25 -5.89
CA ALA A 397 -1.96 -27.79 -5.64
C ALA A 397 -2.78 -28.88 -4.95
N GLY A 398 -3.65 -28.48 -4.01
CA GLY A 398 -4.46 -29.39 -3.20
C GLY A 398 -3.79 -29.88 -1.92
N SER A 399 -2.58 -29.41 -1.61
CA SER A 399 -1.89 -29.76 -0.36
C SER A 399 -2.62 -29.17 0.85
N LEU A 400 -2.64 -29.92 1.95
CA LEU A 400 -3.20 -29.51 3.24
C LEU A 400 -2.10 -29.51 4.29
N GLU A 401 -1.59 -28.33 4.61
CA GLU A 401 -0.61 -28.08 5.67
C GLU A 401 -1.33 -27.80 6.98
N LEU A 402 -1.86 -28.85 7.60
CA LEU A 402 -2.55 -28.81 8.89
C LEU A 402 -2.00 -29.91 9.81
N PRO A 403 -1.32 -29.55 10.92
CA PRO A 403 -0.79 -30.54 11.85
C PRO A 403 -1.86 -31.47 12.41
N GLU A 404 -1.50 -32.73 12.66
CA GLU A 404 -2.46 -33.78 13.05
C GLU A 404 -3.12 -33.51 14.41
N ASP A 405 -2.38 -32.95 15.38
CA ASP A 405 -2.88 -32.55 16.71
C ASP A 405 -3.93 -31.43 16.64
N GLU A 406 -3.91 -30.70 15.55
CA GLU A 406 -4.74 -29.55 15.27
C GLU A 406 -5.99 -29.91 14.46
N ARG A 407 -6.01 -31.10 13.84
CA ARG A 407 -7.18 -31.54 13.09
C ARG A 407 -8.33 -31.76 14.05
N PRO A 408 -9.50 -31.13 13.83
CA PRO A 408 -10.66 -31.40 14.65
C PRO A 408 -10.94 -32.90 14.56
N PHE A 409 -10.91 -33.58 15.71
CA PHE A 409 -11.38 -34.95 15.81
C PHE A 409 -12.80 -34.96 15.28
N ASN A 410 -12.99 -35.60 14.12
CA ASN A 410 -14.28 -35.75 13.51
C ASN A 410 -14.77 -37.14 13.89
N PRO A 411 -15.46 -37.32 15.05
CA PRO A 411 -16.27 -38.51 15.25
C PRO A 411 -17.28 -38.43 14.11
N SER A 412 -17.15 -39.31 13.13
CA SER A 412 -17.79 -39.14 11.83
C SER A 412 -19.26 -38.76 12.00
N ARG A 413 -19.87 -38.01 11.07
CA ARG A 413 -21.31 -37.70 11.11
C ARG A 413 -22.17 -38.94 11.46
N GLN A 414 -21.70 -40.13 11.08
CA GLN A 414 -22.27 -41.42 11.46
C GLN A 414 -22.19 -41.73 12.96
N SER A 415 -21.06 -41.49 13.64
CA SER A 415 -20.91 -41.64 15.09
C SER A 415 -21.88 -40.73 15.85
N ALA A 416 -21.96 -39.46 15.47
CA ALA A 416 -22.88 -38.49 16.10
C ALA A 416 -24.34 -38.88 15.88
N PHE A 417 -24.71 -39.28 14.65
CA PHE A 417 -26.04 -39.80 14.34
C PHE A 417 -26.37 -41.06 15.16
N LEU A 418 -25.45 -42.02 15.25
CA LEU A 418 -25.65 -43.25 16.01
C LEU A 418 -25.83 -43.00 17.51
N LEU A 419 -25.04 -42.09 18.10
CA LEU A 419 -25.16 -41.72 19.50
C LEU A 419 -26.46 -40.95 19.78
N ALA A 420 -26.94 -40.15 18.83
CA ALA A 420 -28.25 -39.50 18.92
C ALA A 420 -29.39 -40.54 18.86
N SER A 421 -29.39 -41.41 17.84
CA SER A 421 -30.39 -42.47 17.71
C SER A 421 -30.37 -43.47 18.87
N ALA A 422 -29.22 -43.74 19.47
CA ALA A 422 -29.11 -44.52 20.69
C ALA A 422 -29.75 -43.79 21.89
N GLY A 423 -29.61 -42.46 21.96
CA GLY A 423 -30.27 -41.62 22.95
C GLY A 423 -31.79 -41.57 22.82
N ASP A 424 -32.31 -41.64 21.59
CA ASP A 424 -33.76 -41.71 21.33
C ASP A 424 -34.39 -43.01 21.86
N ILE A 425 -33.61 -44.09 21.95
CA ILE A 425 -34.03 -45.36 22.56
C ILE A 425 -34.01 -45.25 24.09
N GLY A 426 -32.93 -44.69 24.64
CA GLY A 426 -32.83 -44.37 26.06
C GLY A 426 -31.41 -44.01 26.54
N PRO A 427 -31.29 -43.48 27.77
CA PRO A 427 -30.03 -42.99 28.32
C PRO A 427 -28.95 -44.07 28.47
N GLN A 428 -29.32 -45.29 28.90
CA GLN A 428 -28.38 -46.40 29.09
C GLN A 428 -27.92 -46.97 27.75
N THR A 429 -28.80 -47.00 26.74
CA THR A 429 -28.43 -47.37 25.36
C THR A 429 -27.37 -46.42 24.79
N LYS A 430 -27.50 -45.11 25.05
CA LYS A 430 -26.49 -44.12 24.65
C LYS A 430 -25.15 -44.33 25.36
N VAL A 431 -25.17 -44.57 26.67
CA VAL A 431 -23.94 -44.81 27.47
C VAL A 431 -23.20 -46.06 26.98
N LEU A 432 -23.93 -47.14 26.68
CA LEU A 432 -23.34 -48.36 26.13
C LEU A 432 -22.69 -48.12 24.76
N CYS A 433 -23.40 -47.44 23.84
CA CYS A 433 -22.87 -47.09 22.52
C CYS A 433 -21.64 -46.16 22.61
N GLN A 434 -21.60 -45.23 23.58
CA GLN A 434 -20.45 -44.37 23.82
C GLN A 434 -19.25 -45.20 24.28
N HIS A 435 -19.42 -46.11 25.24
CA HIS A 435 -18.34 -46.98 25.72
C HIS A 435 -17.78 -47.89 24.61
N MET A 436 -18.65 -48.38 23.71
CA MET A 436 -18.22 -49.18 22.55
C MET A 436 -17.43 -48.34 21.53
N PHE A 437 -17.80 -47.07 21.34
CA PHE A 437 -17.05 -46.15 20.50
C PHE A 437 -15.69 -45.78 21.12
N ASP A 438 -15.65 -45.52 22.43
CA ASP A 438 -14.43 -45.13 23.13
C ASP A 438 -13.39 -46.27 23.19
N SER A 439 -13.85 -47.53 23.18
CA SER A 439 -12.98 -48.71 23.21
C SER A 439 -12.53 -49.22 21.84
N GLU A 440 -13.43 -49.30 20.86
CA GLU A 440 -13.15 -49.91 19.55
C GLU A 440 -13.10 -48.90 18.38
N GLY A 441 -13.41 -47.63 18.64
CA GLY A 441 -13.46 -46.57 17.63
C GLY A 441 -14.40 -46.91 16.46
N ARG A 442 -13.88 -46.78 15.23
CA ARG A 442 -14.67 -46.97 13.99
C ARG A 442 -15.13 -48.43 13.78
N VAL A 443 -14.42 -49.41 14.34
CA VAL A 443 -14.82 -50.83 14.24
C VAL A 443 -16.10 -51.10 15.04
N GLY A 444 -16.26 -50.40 16.18
CA GLY A 444 -17.44 -50.46 17.04
C GLY A 444 -18.73 -49.97 16.38
N HIS A 445 -18.65 -49.19 15.29
CA HIS A 445 -19.83 -48.67 14.58
C HIS A 445 -20.79 -49.77 14.12
N ARG A 446 -20.27 -50.93 13.67
CA ARG A 446 -21.13 -52.05 13.24
C ARG A 446 -21.96 -52.60 14.39
N ALA A 447 -21.38 -52.66 15.58
CA ALA A 447 -22.04 -53.15 16.77
C ALA A 447 -23.06 -52.13 17.31
N MET A 448 -22.72 -50.83 17.28
CA MET A 448 -23.65 -49.74 17.60
C MET A 448 -24.88 -49.74 16.66
N TRP A 449 -24.66 -49.89 15.34
CA TRP A 449 -25.75 -50.06 14.36
C TRP A 449 -26.62 -51.27 14.67
N GLY A 450 -26.02 -52.36 15.14
CA GLY A 450 -26.74 -53.54 15.58
C GLY A 450 -27.69 -53.22 16.74
N ILE A 451 -27.20 -52.51 17.77
CA ILE A 451 -27.98 -52.14 18.96
C ILE A 451 -29.12 -51.20 18.57
N VAL A 452 -28.84 -50.12 17.84
CA VAL A 452 -29.87 -49.17 17.36
C VAL A 452 -30.90 -49.89 16.47
N GLY A 453 -30.46 -50.88 15.69
CA GLY A 453 -31.33 -51.72 14.86
C GLY A 453 -32.31 -52.61 15.64
N LEU A 454 -32.01 -52.97 16.91
CA LEU A 454 -32.91 -53.77 17.74
C LEU A 454 -34.23 -53.02 18.04
N ALA A 455 -34.19 -51.70 18.14
CA ALA A 455 -35.38 -50.88 18.35
C ALA A 455 -36.38 -50.92 17.18
N LYS A 456 -35.97 -51.41 16.00
CA LYS A 456 -36.90 -51.68 14.89
C LYS A 456 -37.71 -52.97 15.07
N LYS A 457 -37.23 -53.90 15.89
CA LYS A 457 -37.83 -55.23 16.10
C LYS A 457 -38.46 -55.39 17.48
N TYR A 458 -37.90 -54.74 18.49
CA TYR A 458 -38.30 -54.86 19.88
C TYR A 458 -38.67 -53.47 20.44
N PRO A 459 -39.64 -53.40 21.38
CA PRO A 459 -39.99 -52.16 22.06
C PRO A 459 -38.76 -51.49 22.70
N ALA A 460 -38.61 -50.17 22.52
CA ALA A 460 -37.46 -49.40 23.00
C ALA A 460 -37.19 -49.58 24.51
N ARG A 461 -38.25 -49.72 25.32
CA ARG A 461 -38.14 -49.99 26.77
C ARG A 461 -37.39 -51.28 27.10
N LEU A 462 -37.59 -52.34 26.33
CA LEU A 462 -36.90 -53.62 26.55
C LEU A 462 -35.45 -53.56 26.08
N VAL A 463 -35.19 -52.83 24.98
CA VAL A 463 -33.83 -52.57 24.50
C VAL A 463 -33.04 -51.76 25.54
N GLU A 464 -33.66 -50.75 26.14
CA GLU A 464 -33.07 -49.94 27.20
C GLU A 464 -32.77 -50.76 28.47
N GLN A 465 -33.71 -51.62 28.90
CA GLN A 465 -33.49 -52.53 30.03
C GLN A 465 -32.37 -53.54 29.77
N ALA A 466 -32.26 -54.05 28.54
CA ALA A 466 -31.16 -54.92 28.16
C ALA A 466 -29.81 -54.18 28.16
N CYS A 467 -29.79 -52.91 27.73
CA CYS A 467 -28.58 -52.09 27.76
C CYS A 467 -28.15 -51.76 29.20
N ASP A 468 -29.09 -51.46 30.10
CA ASP A 468 -28.84 -51.29 31.54
C ASP A 468 -28.25 -52.57 32.16
N HIS A 469 -28.85 -53.72 31.87
CA HIS A 469 -28.32 -55.01 32.32
C HIS A 469 -26.93 -55.29 31.76
N ALA A 470 -26.70 -55.01 30.48
CA ALA A 470 -25.40 -55.17 29.84
C ALA A 470 -24.32 -54.29 30.48
N LEU A 471 -24.64 -53.03 30.80
CA LEU A 471 -23.73 -52.11 31.49
C LEU A 471 -23.36 -52.59 32.90
N ARG A 472 -24.34 -53.05 33.69
CA ARG A 472 -24.11 -53.55 35.07
C ARG A 472 -23.22 -54.79 35.12
N HIS A 473 -23.29 -55.62 34.10
CA HIS A 473 -22.51 -56.86 34.00
C HIS A 473 -21.24 -56.72 33.16
N HIS A 474 -20.87 -55.51 32.75
CA HIS A 474 -19.70 -55.23 31.92
C HIS A 474 -19.68 -56.03 30.60
N VAL A 475 -20.86 -56.20 30.01
CA VAL A 475 -21.06 -56.93 28.76
C VAL A 475 -21.20 -55.95 27.61
N TYR A 476 -20.15 -55.84 26.79
CA TYR A 476 -20.08 -54.86 25.71
C TYR A 476 -20.22 -55.46 24.30
N ARG A 477 -20.51 -56.76 24.17
CA ARG A 477 -20.64 -57.41 22.85
C ARG A 477 -22.09 -57.43 22.38
N TYR A 478 -22.32 -56.96 21.14
CA TYR A 478 -23.66 -56.93 20.51
C TYR A 478 -24.43 -58.25 20.60
N LYS A 479 -23.78 -59.40 20.33
CA LYS A 479 -24.45 -60.72 20.37
C LYS A 479 -25.07 -61.02 21.73
N GLN A 480 -24.43 -60.58 22.82
CA GLN A 480 -24.90 -60.81 24.17
C GLN A 480 -26.03 -59.83 24.53
N VAL A 481 -25.91 -58.56 24.14
CA VAL A 481 -27.00 -57.57 24.30
C VAL A 481 -28.26 -58.04 23.57
N ARG A 482 -28.12 -58.52 22.34
CA ARG A 482 -29.23 -59.09 21.57
C ARG A 482 -29.89 -60.28 22.28
N ALA A 483 -29.11 -61.21 22.81
CA ALA A 483 -29.64 -62.36 23.54
C ALA A 483 -30.41 -61.93 24.81
N ILE A 484 -29.97 -60.88 25.50
CA ILE A 484 -30.69 -60.31 26.65
C ILE A 484 -32.01 -59.68 26.20
N VAL A 485 -32.02 -58.93 25.09
CA VAL A 485 -33.27 -58.37 24.54
C VAL A 485 -34.26 -59.47 24.15
N GLU A 486 -33.79 -60.51 23.45
CA GLU A 486 -34.63 -61.65 23.05
C GLU A 486 -35.25 -62.34 24.28
N ARG A 487 -34.45 -62.58 25.32
CA ARG A 487 -34.94 -63.17 26.58
C ARG A 487 -35.94 -62.29 27.32
N LEU A 488 -35.68 -60.97 27.41
CA LEU A 488 -36.61 -60.04 28.05
C LEU A 488 -37.93 -59.92 27.29
N PHE A 489 -37.87 -60.04 25.96
CA PHE A 489 -39.05 -60.04 25.11
C PHE A 489 -39.88 -61.32 25.28
N GLU A 490 -39.25 -62.50 25.30
CA GLU A 490 -39.93 -63.77 25.58
C GLU A 490 -40.62 -63.75 26.96
N GLN A 491 -39.93 -63.27 28.00
CA GLN A 491 -40.52 -63.13 29.33
C GLN A 491 -41.67 -62.13 29.37
N ALA A 492 -41.65 -61.10 28.53
CA ALA A 492 -42.76 -60.15 28.44
C ALA A 492 -43.98 -60.78 27.76
N LEU A 493 -43.78 -61.60 26.73
CA LEU A 493 -44.81 -62.39 26.08
C LEU A 493 -45.45 -63.41 27.03
N GLU A 494 -44.63 -64.19 27.76
CA GLU A 494 -45.12 -65.17 28.74
C GLU A 494 -45.97 -64.50 29.83
N ARG A 495 -45.57 -63.31 30.30
CA ARG A 495 -46.35 -62.54 31.27
C ARG A 495 -47.68 -62.03 30.72
N LEU A 496 -47.74 -61.71 29.43
CA LEU A 496 -48.99 -61.31 28.78
C LEU A 496 -49.93 -62.51 28.62
N ASP A 497 -49.41 -63.68 28.29
CA ASP A 497 -50.20 -64.91 28.18
C ASP A 497 -50.71 -65.41 29.54
N GLN A 498 -49.97 -65.14 30.63
CA GLN A 498 -50.36 -65.48 32.00
C GLN A 498 -51.19 -64.40 32.70
N ALA A 499 -51.33 -63.22 32.12
CA ALA A 499 -52.14 -62.16 32.72
C ALA A 499 -53.62 -62.58 32.64
N PRO A 500 -54.38 -62.56 33.76
CA PRO A 500 -55.80 -62.82 33.69
C PRO A 500 -56.42 -61.79 32.75
N GLN A 501 -57.14 -62.25 31.72
CA GLN A 501 -58.04 -61.39 30.97
C GLN A 501 -58.98 -60.78 32.01
N LEU A 502 -58.79 -59.49 32.29
CA LEU A 502 -59.78 -58.71 33.01
C LEU A 502 -61.06 -58.79 32.16
N GLU A 503 -61.99 -59.66 32.54
CA GLU A 503 -63.37 -59.54 32.13
C GLU A 503 -63.84 -58.18 32.65
N LEU A 504 -63.68 -57.15 31.81
CA LEU A 504 -64.35 -55.88 32.01
C LEU A 504 -65.83 -56.17 31.74
N PRO A 505 -66.71 -56.21 32.76
CA PRO A 505 -68.13 -56.34 32.49
C PRO A 505 -68.54 -55.14 31.65
N LEU A 506 -68.89 -55.37 30.38
CA LEU A 506 -69.45 -54.33 29.51
C LEU A 506 -70.74 -53.84 30.17
N THR A 507 -70.65 -52.73 30.89
CA THR A 507 -71.78 -52.17 31.63
C THR A 507 -72.57 -51.32 30.64
N GLN A 508 -73.73 -51.81 30.19
CA GLN A 508 -74.57 -51.07 29.24
C GLN A 508 -75.30 -49.89 29.88
N ASP A 509 -75.41 -49.86 31.21
CA ASP A 509 -75.98 -48.76 31.98
C ASP A 509 -74.92 -48.17 32.92
N HIS A 510 -74.60 -46.89 32.71
CA HIS A 510 -73.78 -46.09 33.61
C HIS A 510 -74.32 -44.65 33.56
N PRO A 511 -74.29 -43.88 34.66
CA PRO A 511 -74.73 -42.47 34.66
C PRO A 511 -73.98 -41.54 33.69
N LEU A 512 -72.89 -42.02 33.07
CA LEU A 512 -72.15 -41.31 32.01
C LEU A 512 -72.48 -41.82 30.60
N ILE A 513 -73.18 -42.95 30.49
CA ILE A 513 -73.68 -43.50 29.22
C ILE A 513 -75.10 -42.97 29.05
N ARG A 514 -75.30 -42.07 28.08
CA ARG A 514 -76.62 -41.53 27.78
C ARG A 514 -77.55 -42.62 27.22
N PRO A 515 -78.85 -42.63 27.58
CA PRO A 515 -79.80 -43.59 27.03
C PRO A 515 -79.86 -43.50 25.49
N ALA A 516 -80.02 -44.64 24.82
CA ALA A 516 -80.09 -44.70 23.35
C ALA A 516 -81.22 -43.82 22.77
N ALA A 517 -82.30 -43.59 23.54
CA ALA A 517 -83.41 -42.72 23.16
C ALA A 517 -82.98 -41.24 22.97
N GLU A 518 -82.10 -40.72 23.83
CA GLU A 518 -81.59 -39.35 23.70
C GLU A 518 -80.78 -39.17 22.41
N TYR A 519 -80.05 -40.21 21.97
CA TYR A 519 -79.35 -40.17 20.69
C TYR A 519 -80.34 -40.13 19.52
N GLY A 520 -81.47 -40.85 19.60
CA GLY A 520 -82.54 -40.78 18.60
C GLY A 520 -83.18 -39.40 18.50
N GLU A 521 -83.39 -38.73 19.64
CA GLU A 521 -83.89 -37.36 19.70
C GLU A 521 -82.89 -36.35 19.14
N LEU A 522 -81.61 -36.44 19.52
CA LEU A 522 -80.55 -35.59 18.96
C LEU A 522 -80.39 -35.77 17.45
N PHE A 523 -80.55 -37.00 16.94
CA PHE A 523 -80.49 -37.28 15.51
C PHE A 523 -81.68 -36.70 14.75
N THR A 524 -82.89 -36.77 15.32
CA THR A 524 -84.09 -36.16 14.73
C THR A 524 -84.04 -34.63 14.78
N LEU A 525 -83.52 -34.05 15.87
CA LEU A 525 -83.32 -32.60 16.00
C LEU A 525 -82.27 -32.08 14.99
N GLY A 526 -81.16 -32.82 14.82
CA GLY A 526 -80.14 -32.51 13.80
C GLY A 526 -80.66 -32.64 12.37
N ALA A 527 -81.53 -33.62 12.09
CA ALA A 527 -82.16 -33.80 10.78
C ALA A 527 -83.16 -32.67 10.45
N GLN A 528 -83.86 -32.12 11.46
CA GLN A 528 -84.77 -30.99 11.28
C GLN A 528 -84.03 -29.66 11.08
N HIS A 529 -82.88 -29.46 11.73
CA HIS A 529 -82.04 -28.26 11.56
C HIS A 529 -81.16 -28.26 10.30
N GLY A 530 -81.01 -29.40 9.61
CA GLY A 530 -80.25 -29.50 8.35
C GLY A 530 -81.01 -29.10 7.08
N ALA A 531 -82.29 -28.74 7.18
CA ALA A 531 -83.18 -28.52 6.02
C ALA A 531 -83.61 -27.05 5.78
N GLU A 532 -83.00 -26.06 6.44
CA GLU A 532 -83.18 -24.64 6.10
C GLU A 532 -81.92 -24.07 5.43
N PRO A 533 -81.96 -23.67 4.14
CA PRO A 533 -80.83 -23.02 3.49
C PRO A 533 -80.75 -21.55 3.91
N GLN A 534 -79.69 -21.16 4.64
CA GLN A 534 -79.42 -19.74 4.90
C GLN A 534 -78.60 -19.09 3.77
N PRO A 535 -78.95 -17.85 3.36
CA PRO A 535 -78.34 -17.14 2.22
C PRO A 535 -77.00 -16.47 2.59
N PRO A 536 -76.22 -16.01 1.59
CA PRO A 536 -74.88 -15.48 1.83
C PRO A 536 -74.93 -13.99 2.18
N THR A 537 -74.36 -13.64 3.34
CA THR A 537 -73.93 -12.29 3.71
C THR A 537 -72.54 -12.45 4.34
N GLY A 538 -71.49 -11.75 3.93
CA GLY A 538 -71.45 -10.37 3.47
C GLY A 538 -70.92 -9.51 4.62
N ASP A 539 -69.70 -9.03 4.44
CA ASP A 539 -69.03 -7.90 5.11
C ASP A 539 -68.17 -8.08 6.38
N THR A 540 -66.86 -7.97 6.16
CA THR A 540 -65.97 -6.81 6.43
C THR A 540 -65.85 -6.19 7.84
N GLN A 541 -64.59 -5.91 8.19
CA GLN A 541 -64.00 -5.06 9.26
C GLN A 541 -63.70 -5.81 10.58
N ALA A 542 -62.48 -5.78 11.14
CA ALA A 542 -61.40 -4.79 11.07
C ALA A 542 -60.00 -5.42 10.92
#